data_AF-A0A7R9R222-F1
#
_entry.id   AF-A0A7R9R222-F1
#
_cell.length_a   1.000
_cell.length_b   1.000
_cell.length_c   1.000
_cell.angle_alpha   90.00
_cell.angle_beta   90.00
_cell.angle_gamma   90.00
#
_symmetry.space_group_name_H-M   'P 1'
#
loop_
_entity.id
_entity.type
_entity.pdbx_description
1 polymer ?
#
loop_
_entity_poly.entity_id
_entity_poly.type
_entity_poly.pdbx_seq_one_letter_code
_entity_poly.pdbx_strand_id
1 'polypeptide(L)'
;VCLCLQGIGRRFSNIVCKKADVDLNKRAGELSEEEVEKLVTIITNPRQYKIPDWFLNRQKDIKDGKYSQITSNSLESKLREDLERLKKIRAH
;
A
#
# COMPACT_ATOMS: atom_id res chain seq x y z
N VAL A 1 -14.04 -9.70 -0.04
CA VAL A 1 -12.89 -9.43 0.87
C VAL A 1 -12.67 -7.92 0.96
N CYS A 2 -13.00 -7.26 2.08
CA CYS A 2 -12.68 -5.85 2.29
C CYS A 2 -11.64 -5.77 3.42
N LEU A 3 -10.36 -5.85 3.06
CA LEU A 3 -9.28 -5.52 3.99
C LEU A 3 -9.36 -4.02 4.24
N CYS A 4 -9.99 -3.62 5.35
CA CYS A 4 -10.06 -2.24 5.81
C CYS A 4 -8.70 -1.80 6.39
N LEU A 5 -7.67 -1.78 5.56
CA LEU A 5 -6.35 -1.28 5.91
C LEU A 5 -6.20 0.15 5.39
N GLN A 6 -5.76 1.08 6.24
CA GLN A 6 -5.49 2.45 5.83
C GLN A 6 -4.38 2.45 4.75
N GLY A 7 -4.68 3.06 3.61
CA GLY A 7 -3.79 3.06 2.44
C GLY A 7 -4.13 2.00 1.37
N ILE A 8 -5.08 1.10 1.63
CA ILE A 8 -5.54 0.11 0.65
C ILE A 8 -7.00 0.40 0.25
N GLY A 9 -7.20 0.81 -1.00
CA GLY A 9 -8.52 1.02 -1.57
C GLY A 9 -9.09 -0.23 -2.27
N ARG A 10 -10.37 -0.18 -2.64
CA ARG A 10 -11.07 -1.27 -3.37
C ARG A 10 -10.33 -1.70 -4.65
N ARG A 11 -9.81 -0.74 -5.42
CA ARG A 11 -9.07 -1.01 -6.67
C ARG A 11 -7.72 -1.69 -6.40
N PHE A 12 -7.02 -1.26 -5.35
CA PHE A 12 -5.74 -1.84 -4.97
C PHE A 12 -5.93 -3.27 -4.46
N SER A 13 -6.90 -3.49 -3.59
CA SER A 13 -7.29 -4.83 -3.12
C SER A 13 -7.58 -5.79 -4.28
N ASN A 14 -8.34 -5.37 -5.30
CA ASN A 14 -8.64 -6.22 -6.44
C ASN A 14 -7.41 -6.62 -7.26
N ILE A 15 -6.43 -5.72 -7.42
CA ILE A 15 -5.19 -6.04 -8.14
C ILE A 15 -4.33 -6.99 -7.31
N VAL A 16 -4.21 -6.75 -6.01
CA VAL A 16 -3.43 -7.60 -5.11
C VAL A 16 -4.03 -9.01 -5.07
N CYS A 17 -5.35 -9.16 -4.97
CA CYS A 17 -6.01 -10.47 -5.04
C CYS A 17 -5.76 -11.18 -6.38
N LYS A 18 -5.81 -10.46 -7.50
CA LYS A 18 -5.48 -11.01 -8.83
C LYS A 18 -4.02 -11.43 -8.97
N LYS A 19 -3.11 -10.79 -8.24
CA LYS A 19 -1.67 -11.13 -8.25
C LYS A 19 -1.34 -12.27 -7.29
N ALA A 20 -2.11 -12.40 -6.22
CA ALA A 20 -1.99 -13.48 -5.24
C ALA A 20 -2.70 -14.78 -5.66
N ASP A 21 -3.38 -14.77 -6.83
CA ASP A 21 -4.21 -15.88 -7.33
C ASP A 21 -5.35 -16.27 -6.36
N VAL A 22 -5.90 -15.28 -5.64
CA VAL A 22 -7.00 -15.48 -4.71
C VAL A 22 -8.32 -15.14 -5.39
N ASP A 23 -9.29 -16.05 -5.32
CA ASP A 23 -10.63 -15.83 -5.84
C ASP A 23 -11.34 -14.70 -5.07
N LEU A 24 -11.86 -13.71 -5.79
CA LEU A 24 -12.53 -12.54 -5.20
C LEU A 24 -13.89 -12.86 -4.56
N ASN A 25 -14.50 -14.00 -4.90
CA ASN A 25 -15.80 -14.46 -4.38
C ASN A 25 -15.66 -15.21 -3.05
N LYS A 26 -14.44 -15.67 -2.69
CA LYS A 26 -14.19 -16.27 -1.38
C LYS A 26 -14.43 -15.26 -0.25
N ARG A 27 -15.00 -15.73 0.87
CA ARG A 27 -15.18 -14.87 2.04
C ARG A 27 -13.84 -14.66 2.73
N ALA A 28 -13.65 -13.48 3.31
CA ALA A 28 -12.39 -13.10 3.96
C ALA A 28 -11.96 -14.04 5.09
N GLY A 29 -12.90 -14.79 5.70
CA GLY A 29 -12.63 -15.77 6.75
C GLY A 29 -12.31 -17.18 6.25
N GLU A 30 -12.33 -17.43 4.95
CA GLU A 30 -11.98 -18.72 4.34
C GLU A 30 -10.54 -18.72 3.79
N LEU A 31 -9.81 -17.61 3.93
CA LEU A 31 -8.42 -17.54 3.50
C LEU A 31 -7.52 -18.31 4.46
N SER A 32 -6.57 -19.05 3.91
CA SER A 32 -5.51 -19.66 4.71
C SER A 32 -4.48 -18.62 5.16
N GLU A 33 -3.78 -18.90 6.25
CA GLU A 33 -2.69 -18.06 6.75
C GLU A 33 -1.62 -17.81 5.66
N GLU A 34 -1.35 -18.83 4.83
CA GLU A 34 -0.41 -18.74 3.71
C GLU A 34 -0.86 -17.76 2.62
N GLU A 35 -2.16 -17.71 2.31
CA GLU A 35 -2.71 -16.74 1.36
C GLU A 35 -2.61 -15.32 1.94
N VAL A 36 -2.84 -15.16 3.24
CA VAL A 36 -2.69 -13.86 3.93
C VAL A 36 -1.25 -13.37 3.87
N GLU A 37 -0.27 -14.24 4.14
CA GLU A 37 1.14 -13.86 4.11
C GLU A 37 1.61 -13.47 2.69
N LYS A 38 1.12 -14.19 1.66
CA LYS A 38 1.31 -13.81 0.26
C LYS A 38 0.72 -12.43 -0.05
N LEU A 39 -0.45 -12.10 0.47
CA LEU A 39 -1.05 -10.77 0.29
C LEU A 39 -0.19 -9.68 0.95
N VAL A 40 0.30 -9.92 2.18
CA VAL A 40 1.14 -8.97 2.92
C VAL A 40 2.47 -8.73 2.21
N THR A 41 3.10 -9.76 1.68
CA THR A 41 4.35 -9.64 0.92
C THR A 41 4.17 -8.83 -0.38
N ILE A 42 3.07 -9.04 -1.11
CA ILE A 42 2.72 -8.25 -2.30
C ILE A 42 2.47 -6.78 -1.97
N ILE A 43 1.78 -6.51 -0.86
CA ILE A 43 1.50 -5.14 -0.40
C ILE A 43 2.81 -4.42 -0.02
N THR A 44 3.74 -5.13 0.60
CA THR A 44 5.03 -4.56 1.03
C THR A 44 5.94 -4.25 -0.15
N ASN A 45 5.95 -5.09 -1.18
CA ASN A 45 6.83 -4.96 -2.35
C ASN A 45 6.07 -4.94 -3.68
N PRO A 46 5.19 -3.96 -3.93
CA PRO A 46 4.30 -3.96 -5.10
C PRO A 46 5.04 -3.91 -6.45
N ARG A 47 6.26 -3.35 -6.47
CA ARG A 47 7.10 -3.24 -7.67
C ARG A 47 7.56 -4.60 -8.20
N GLN A 48 7.82 -5.56 -7.30
CA GLN A 48 8.26 -6.91 -7.68
C GLN A 48 7.13 -7.69 -8.38
N TYR A 49 5.87 -7.35 -8.11
CA TYR A 49 4.69 -8.01 -8.66
C TYR A 49 4.12 -7.32 -9.92
N LYS A 50 4.94 -6.50 -10.59
CA LYS A 50 4.59 -5.79 -11.83
C LYS A 50 3.40 -4.82 -11.67
N ILE A 51 3.25 -4.21 -10.49
CA ILE A 51 2.30 -3.11 -10.30
C ILE A 51 2.96 -1.83 -10.80
N PRO A 52 2.29 -1.05 -11.67
CA PRO A 52 2.91 0.14 -12.25
C PRO A 52 3.11 1.25 -11.21
N ASP A 53 4.18 2.02 -11.34
CA ASP A 53 4.57 3.02 -10.35
C ASP A 53 3.55 4.17 -10.20
N TRP A 54 2.76 4.46 -11.25
CA TRP A 54 1.67 5.45 -11.20
C TRP A 54 0.50 5.02 -10.29
N PHE A 55 0.42 3.74 -9.94
CA PHE A 55 -0.64 3.18 -9.10
C PHE A 55 -0.28 3.18 -7.60
N LEU A 56 0.96 3.54 -7.26
CA LEU A 56 1.44 3.60 -5.88
C LEU A 56 1.03 4.90 -5.20
N ASN A 57 0.72 4.81 -3.90
CA ASN A 57 0.28 5.94 -3.09
C ASN A 57 1.35 7.03 -2.94
N ARG A 58 2.65 6.66 -2.87
CA ARG A 58 3.75 7.62 -2.77
C ARG A 58 4.67 7.49 -3.97
N GLN A 59 4.59 8.50 -4.82
CA GLN A 59 5.43 8.62 -6.01
C GLN A 59 6.56 9.58 -5.74
N LYS A 60 7.79 9.19 -6.12
CA LYS A 60 9.00 10.02 -6.04
C LYS A 60 9.15 10.69 -4.67
N ASP A 61 9.42 9.89 -3.63
CA ASP A 61 9.71 10.43 -2.31
C ASP A 61 10.88 11.44 -2.38
N ILE A 62 10.79 12.54 -1.63
CA ILE A 62 11.76 13.64 -1.72
C ILE A 62 13.08 13.29 -1.02
N LYS A 63 13.09 12.35 -0.08
CA LYS A 63 14.30 11.87 0.60
C LYS A 63 14.95 10.74 -0.19
N ASP A 64 14.17 9.72 -0.55
CA ASP A 64 14.69 8.49 -1.12
C ASP A 64 14.58 8.41 -2.65
N GLY A 65 13.77 9.26 -3.29
CA GLY A 65 13.46 9.19 -4.72
C GLY A 65 12.65 7.96 -5.14
N LYS A 66 12.32 7.08 -4.19
CA LYS A 66 11.67 5.79 -4.44
C LYS A 66 10.15 5.94 -4.54
N TYR A 67 9.55 4.99 -5.24
CA TYR A 67 8.11 4.79 -5.30
C TYR A 67 7.74 3.69 -4.31
N SER A 68 6.77 3.95 -3.44
CA SER A 68 6.36 3.02 -2.40
C SER A 68 4.86 3.06 -2.15
N GLN A 69 4.33 1.90 -1.74
CA GLN A 69 3.00 1.85 -1.14
C GLN A 69 3.16 2.06 0.37
N ILE A 70 2.44 3.04 0.90
CA ILE A 70 2.43 3.30 2.34
C ILE A 70 1.21 2.64 2.96
N THR A 71 1.40 1.95 4.08
CA THR A 71 0.36 1.19 4.78
C THR A 71 0.22 1.68 6.23
N SER A 72 -1.02 1.85 6.69
CA SER A 72 -1.42 2.14 8.09
C SER A 72 -0.42 3.04 8.86
N ASN A 73 0.36 2.50 9.79
CA ASN A 73 1.25 3.28 10.67
C ASN A 73 2.30 4.10 9.91
N SER A 74 2.75 3.61 8.76
CA SER A 74 3.72 4.33 7.93
C SER A 74 3.09 5.54 7.24
N LEU A 75 1.77 5.55 7.03
CA LEU A 75 1.03 6.66 6.41
C LEU A 75 1.04 7.87 7.34
N GLU A 76 0.66 7.67 8.60
CA GLU A 76 0.63 8.74 9.59
C GLU A 76 2.02 9.30 9.88
N SER A 77 3.03 8.42 9.99
CA SER A 77 4.41 8.82 10.22
C SER A 77 4.93 9.70 9.07
N LYS A 78 4.65 9.30 7.82
CA LYS A 78 5.06 10.07 6.64
C LYS A 78 4.31 11.40 6.51
N LEU A 79 3.01 11.43 6.81
CA LEU A 79 2.24 12.66 6.84
C LEU A 79 2.80 13.65 7.87
N ARG A 80 3.18 13.17 9.06
CA ARG A 80 3.82 13.99 10.10
C ARG A 80 5.17 14.55 9.63
N GLU A 81 6.01 13.73 9.00
CA GLU A 81 7.29 14.18 8.43
C GLU A 81 7.10 15.28 7.37
N ASP A 82 6.12 15.11 6.49
CA ASP A 82 5.83 16.09 5.44
C ASP A 82 5.30 17.41 6.02
N LEU A 83 4.41 17.34 7.03
CA LEU A 83 3.92 18.53 7.74
C LEU A 83 5.02 19.26 8.49
N GLU A 84 5.91 18.54 9.18
CA GLU A 84 7.04 19.14 9.89
C GLU A 84 8.00 19.84 8.93
N ARG A 85 8.20 19.27 7.74
CA ARG A 85 8.97 19.94 6.69
C ARG A 85 8.30 21.20 6.18
N LEU A 86 6.99 21.17 5.90
CA LEU A 86 6.26 22.36 5.44
C LEU A 86 6.31 23.49 6.47
N LYS A 87 6.20 23.17 7.76
CA LYS A 87 6.40 24.11 8.86
C LYS A 87 7.79 24.75 8.84
N LYS A 88 8.86 23.96 8.64
CA LYS A 88 10.24 24.48 8.54
C LYS A 88 10.44 25.41 7.35
N ILE A 89 9.82 25.11 6.21
CA ILE A 89 9.93 25.91 4.98
C ILE A 89 9.08 27.20 5.09
N ARG A 90 8.18 27.31 6.07
CA ARG A 90 7.13 28.35 6.14
C ARG A 90 6.33 28.42 4.83
N ALA A 91 6.06 27.26 4.25
CA ALA A 91 5.11 27.16 3.16
C ALA A 91 3.72 27.38 3.78
N HIS A 92 3.05 28.42 3.29
CA HIS A 92 1.82 28.99 3.85
C HIS A 92 0.63 28.01 3.85
#